data_AF-A0A4Q8K6U1-F1
#
_entry.id   AF-A0A4Q8K6U1-F1
#
_cell.length_a   1.000
_cell.length_b   1.000
_cell.length_c   1.000
_cell.angle_alpha   90.00
_cell.angle_beta   90.00
_cell.angle_gamma   90.00
#
_symmetry.space_group_name_H-M   'P 1'
#
loop_
_entity.id
_entity.type
_entity.pdbx_description
1 polymer ?
#
loop_
_entity_poly.entity_id
_entity_poly.type
_entity_poly.pdbx_seq_one_letter_code
_entity_poly.pdbx_strand_id
1 'polypeptide(L)'
;MIALISLLLLIGLQASSPVDAKKCPELYRRYSAQHTFCLPANNTCSILKRGVTDKDKKLIVKLHNDYRNKVATGQESHAGGMPKAANMLEMIWDDELASVAQKLAETCNYGHDCNNCRRVKAFSVGQNIGNVTEWAAHSNADWQQFIRIL
;
A
#
# COMPACT_ATOMS: atom_id res chain seq x y z
N MET A 1 62.37 -8.33 26.48
CA MET A 1 61.82 -9.61 25.99
C MET A 1 61.04 -10.21 27.16
N ILE A 2 59.72 -10.35 27.24
CA ILE A 2 58.57 -10.48 26.32
C ILE A 2 57.35 -9.98 27.15
N ALA A 3 56.63 -8.92 26.74
CA ALA A 3 55.22 -8.91 26.25
C ALA A 3 54.23 -9.80 27.08
N LEU A 4 53.05 -9.37 27.55
CA LEU A 4 51.87 -9.01 26.75
C LEU A 4 50.70 -8.51 27.65
N ILE A 5 50.29 -7.25 27.45
CA ILE A 5 48.91 -6.80 27.10
C ILE A 5 47.74 -7.29 27.97
N SER A 6 47.28 -6.41 28.86
CA SER A 6 45.97 -6.44 29.52
C SER A 6 44.85 -6.22 28.49
N LEU A 7 44.17 -7.28 28.06
CA LEU A 7 43.00 -7.19 27.18
C LEU A 7 41.73 -7.16 28.03
N LEU A 8 41.33 -5.96 28.47
CA LEU A 8 39.96 -5.66 28.86
C LEU A 8 39.09 -5.73 27.60
N LEU A 9 38.55 -6.91 27.31
CA LEU A 9 37.45 -7.05 26.35
C LEU A 9 36.21 -6.39 26.98
N LEU A 10 36.06 -5.10 26.69
CA LEU A 10 34.76 -4.44 26.68
C LEU A 10 33.85 -5.32 25.82
N ILE A 11 32.96 -6.08 26.46
CA ILE A 11 31.76 -6.58 25.81
C ILE A 11 30.98 -5.31 25.46
N GLY A 12 31.25 -4.78 24.28
CA GLY A 12 30.41 -3.78 23.67
C GLY A 12 29.03 -4.42 23.60
N LEU A 13 28.12 -3.94 24.44
CA LEU A 13 26.71 -4.10 24.20
C LEU A 13 26.48 -3.44 22.84
N GLN A 14 26.55 -4.22 21.77
CA GLN A 14 26.01 -3.80 20.50
C GLN A 14 24.51 -3.77 20.74
N ALA A 15 24.04 -2.65 21.29
CA ALA A 15 22.67 -2.22 21.09
C ALA A 15 22.52 -2.18 19.58
N SER A 16 21.89 -3.22 19.03
CA SER A 16 21.36 -3.16 17.68
C SER A 16 20.52 -1.89 17.63
N SER A 17 20.97 -0.94 16.81
CA SER A 17 20.30 0.33 16.63
C SER A 17 18.81 0.05 16.47
N PRO A 18 17.90 0.70 17.23
CA PRO A 18 16.48 0.50 17.01
C PRO A 18 16.22 0.95 15.58
N VAL A 19 15.86 0.01 14.72
CA VAL A 19 15.46 0.28 13.33
C VAL A 19 14.51 1.47 13.37
N ASP A 20 14.96 2.59 12.81
CA ASP A 20 14.34 3.92 12.77
C ASP A 20 12.89 4.03 13.28
N ALA A 21 12.71 4.06 14.60
CA ALA A 21 11.42 4.41 15.22
C ALA A 21 10.96 5.86 14.90
N LYS A 22 11.78 6.63 14.17
CA LYS A 22 11.50 8.00 13.72
C LYS A 22 10.68 8.11 12.43
N LYS A 23 10.54 7.04 11.62
CA LYS A 23 9.74 7.08 10.37
C LYS A 23 8.30 6.60 10.51
N CYS A 24 7.95 5.93 11.60
CA CYS A 24 6.62 5.36 11.82
C CYS A 24 5.79 6.28 12.74
N PRO A 25 4.76 6.98 12.22
CA PRO A 25 3.85 7.79 13.02
C PRO A 25 3.27 7.01 14.22
N GLU A 26 3.16 7.68 15.36
CA GLU A 26 2.60 7.08 16.58
C GLU A 26 1.18 6.55 16.37
N LEU A 27 0.39 7.25 15.55
CA LEU A 27 -0.95 6.83 15.15
C LEU A 27 -0.98 5.37 14.66
N TYR A 28 -0.07 5.00 13.76
CA TYR A 28 -0.01 3.66 13.17
C TYR A 28 0.46 2.60 14.17
N ARG A 29 1.39 2.97 15.06
CA ARG A 29 1.85 2.09 16.15
C ARG A 29 0.75 1.71 17.12
N ARG A 30 -0.27 2.57 17.30
CA ARG A 30 -1.43 2.29 18.15
C ARG A 30 -2.36 1.22 17.55
N TYR A 31 -2.36 1.07 16.22
CA TYR A 31 -3.18 0.05 15.55
C TYR A 31 -2.48 -1.31 15.48
N SER A 32 -1.18 -1.33 15.18
CA SER A 32 -0.40 -2.56 15.07
C SER A 32 1.10 -2.28 15.17
N ALA A 33 1.85 -3.17 15.81
CA ALA A 33 3.31 -3.15 15.77
C ALA A 33 3.86 -3.48 14.36
N GLN A 34 3.06 -4.17 13.54
CA GLN A 34 3.35 -4.50 12.14
C GLN A 34 2.50 -3.66 11.18
N HIS A 35 2.16 -2.42 11.55
CA HIS A 35 1.41 -1.55 10.65
C HIS A 35 2.16 -1.37 9.33
N THR A 36 1.45 -1.54 8.21
CA THR A 36 2.01 -1.61 6.86
C THR A 36 2.82 -0.39 6.51
N PHE A 37 2.36 0.81 6.91
CA PHE A 37 3.11 2.06 6.72
C PHE A 37 4.53 2.01 7.31
N CYS A 38 4.72 1.23 8.37
CA CYS A 38 5.95 1.16 9.14
C CYS A 38 6.88 0.03 8.68
N LEU A 39 6.45 -0.80 7.72
CA LEU A 39 7.28 -1.84 7.16
C LEU A 39 8.37 -1.23 6.25
N PRO A 40 9.60 -1.77 6.29
CA PRO A 40 10.61 -1.40 5.32
C PRO A 40 10.24 -1.93 3.94
N ALA A 41 10.76 -1.29 2.90
CA ALA A 41 10.69 -1.84 1.55
C ALA A 41 11.46 -3.17 1.50
N ASN A 42 10.94 -4.14 0.76
CA ASN A 42 11.58 -5.43 0.59
C ASN A 42 12.82 -5.29 -0.30
N ASN A 43 13.97 -5.73 0.19
CA ASN A 43 15.25 -5.64 -0.53
C ASN A 43 15.49 -6.78 -1.52
N THR A 44 14.61 -7.79 -1.56
CA THR A 44 14.73 -8.92 -2.50
C THR A 44 14.08 -8.64 -3.86
N CYS A 45 13.25 -7.61 -3.95
CA CYS A 45 12.65 -7.15 -5.21
C CYS A 45 13.24 -5.80 -5.65
N SER A 46 13.37 -5.64 -6.97
CA SER A 46 13.79 -4.37 -7.57
C SER A 46 12.59 -3.46 -7.78
N ILE A 47 12.42 -2.46 -6.92
CA ILE A 47 11.37 -1.45 -7.08
C ILE A 47 11.78 -0.44 -8.15
N LEU A 48 11.19 -0.57 -9.34
CA LEU A 48 11.52 0.27 -10.51
C LEU A 48 10.89 1.67 -10.44
N LYS A 49 9.70 1.79 -9.87
CA LYS A 49 8.94 3.04 -9.77
C LYS A 49 8.13 3.07 -8.47
N ARG A 50 8.00 4.26 -7.89
CA ARG A 50 7.16 4.54 -6.72
C ARG A 50 6.18 5.65 -7.05
N GLY A 51 5.07 5.66 -6.33
CA GLY A 51 4.08 6.71 -6.36
C GLY A 51 3.14 6.59 -7.56
N VAL A 52 2.10 7.41 -7.47
CA VAL A 52 1.05 7.56 -8.48
C VAL A 52 1.06 9.04 -8.88
N THR A 53 1.19 9.32 -10.17
CA THR A 53 1.22 10.70 -10.67
C THR A 53 -0.13 11.39 -10.47
N ASP A 54 -0.19 12.71 -10.39
CA ASP A 54 -1.48 13.41 -10.23
C ASP A 54 -2.46 13.15 -11.38
N LYS A 55 -1.93 12.91 -12.59
CA LYS A 55 -2.73 12.47 -13.74
C LYS A 55 -3.35 11.10 -13.46
N ASP A 56 -2.56 10.17 -12.95
CA ASP A 56 -3.03 8.82 -12.62
C ASP A 56 -3.99 8.81 -11.43
N LYS A 57 -3.76 9.62 -10.39
CA LYS A 57 -4.69 9.78 -9.27
C LYS A 57 -6.08 10.17 -9.76
N LYS A 58 -6.15 11.18 -10.64
CA LYS A 58 -7.40 11.63 -11.27
C LYS A 58 -8.03 10.53 -12.12
N LEU A 59 -7.22 9.81 -12.91
CA LEU A 59 -7.71 8.71 -13.74
C LEU A 59 -8.29 7.57 -12.89
N ILE A 60 -7.59 7.15 -11.84
CA ILE A 60 -8.02 6.07 -10.92
C ILE A 60 -9.37 6.41 -10.30
N VAL A 61 -9.51 7.61 -9.72
CA VAL A 61 -10.78 8.04 -9.11
C VAL A 61 -11.89 8.12 -10.16
N LYS A 62 -11.60 8.69 -11.33
CA LYS A 62 -12.55 8.76 -12.44
C LYS A 62 -13.06 7.38 -12.82
N LEU A 63 -12.16 6.42 -13.05
CA LEU A 63 -12.54 5.04 -13.44
C LEU A 63 -13.44 4.39 -12.37
N HIS A 64 -13.09 4.51 -11.09
CA HIS A 64 -13.96 4.00 -10.02
C HIS A 64 -15.34 4.66 -10.02
N ASN A 65 -15.39 5.98 -10.18
CA ASN A 65 -16.66 6.74 -10.18
C ASN A 65 -17.52 6.44 -11.41
N ASP A 66 -16.92 6.26 -12.58
CA ASP A 66 -17.63 5.85 -13.80
C ASP A 66 -18.35 4.50 -13.59
N TYR A 67 -17.66 3.51 -13.01
CA TYR A 67 -18.25 2.20 -12.71
C TYR A 67 -19.29 2.27 -11.59
N ARG A 68 -19.04 3.03 -10.52
CA ARG A 68 -20.02 3.28 -9.45
C ARG A 68 -21.29 3.91 -9.98
N ASN A 69 -21.17 4.88 -10.89
CA ASN A 69 -22.31 5.53 -11.55
C ASN A 69 -23.08 4.56 -12.45
N LYS A 70 -22.36 3.70 -13.20
CA LYS A 70 -22.98 2.66 -14.03
C LYS A 70 -23.84 1.70 -13.19
N VAL A 71 -23.33 1.26 -12.04
CA VAL A 71 -24.10 0.45 -11.07
C VAL A 71 -25.26 1.26 -10.49
N ALA A 72 -25.01 2.48 -10.02
CA ALA A 72 -26.02 3.31 -9.37
C ALA A 72 -27.24 3.58 -10.26
N THR A 73 -27.01 3.80 -11.55
CA THR A 73 -28.05 4.05 -12.55
C THR A 73 -28.71 2.78 -13.10
N GLY A 74 -28.24 1.59 -12.70
CA GLY A 74 -28.75 0.29 -13.18
C GLY A 74 -28.36 0.01 -14.63
N GLN A 75 -27.27 0.62 -15.10
CA GLN A 75 -26.70 0.40 -16.43
C GLN A 75 -25.67 -0.73 -16.45
N GLU A 76 -25.33 -1.30 -15.29
CA GLU A 76 -24.50 -2.49 -15.23
C GLU A 76 -25.32 -3.73 -15.56
N SER A 77 -25.00 -4.37 -16.69
CA SER A 77 -25.68 -5.52 -17.26
C SER A 77 -24.94 -6.84 -17.04
N HIS A 78 -23.70 -6.82 -16.55
CA HIS A 78 -22.98 -8.04 -16.16
C HIS A 78 -23.67 -8.73 -14.97
N ALA A 79 -23.42 -10.04 -14.80
CA ALA A 79 -23.94 -10.86 -13.71
C ALA A 79 -25.49 -10.87 -13.56
N GLY A 80 -26.23 -10.72 -14.67
CA GLY A 80 -27.70 -10.67 -14.65
C GLY A 80 -28.30 -9.29 -14.35
N GLY A 81 -27.45 -8.26 -14.34
CA GLY A 81 -27.82 -6.89 -14.03
C GLY A 81 -27.76 -6.59 -12.54
N MET A 82 -27.27 -5.40 -12.18
CA MET A 82 -27.25 -4.94 -10.79
C MET A 82 -28.44 -4.00 -10.51
N PRO A 83 -29.09 -4.10 -9.33
CA PRO A 83 -30.13 -3.17 -8.96
C PRO A 83 -29.58 -1.75 -8.81
N LYS A 84 -30.41 -0.75 -9.10
CA LYS A 84 -30.08 0.67 -8.90
C LYS A 84 -29.73 0.92 -7.43
N ALA A 85 -28.67 1.67 -7.20
CA ALA A 85 -28.25 2.02 -5.84
C ALA A 85 -28.90 3.35 -5.41
N ALA A 86 -29.52 3.37 -4.23
CA ALA A 86 -30.17 4.57 -3.71
C ALA A 86 -29.19 5.62 -3.14
N ASN A 87 -27.97 5.23 -2.78
CA ASN A 87 -27.00 6.10 -2.11
C ASN A 87 -25.54 5.74 -2.45
N MET A 88 -25.20 5.75 -3.74
CA MET A 88 -23.83 5.49 -4.21
C MET A 88 -23.06 6.81 -4.39
N LEU A 89 -22.31 7.21 -3.37
CA LEU A 89 -21.58 8.49 -3.36
C LEU A 89 -20.34 8.46 -4.27
N GLU A 90 -19.93 9.63 -4.75
CA GLU A 90 -18.68 9.80 -5.49
C GLU A 90 -17.46 9.58 -4.57
N MET A 91 -16.46 8.84 -5.05
CA MET A 91 -15.19 8.67 -4.35
C MET A 91 -14.26 9.84 -4.64
N ILE A 92 -13.44 10.19 -3.64
CA ILE A 92 -12.33 11.13 -3.77
C ILE A 92 -11.01 10.41 -3.47
N TRP A 93 -9.91 10.98 -3.96
CA TRP A 93 -8.57 10.51 -3.61
C TRP A 93 -8.24 10.84 -2.15
N ASP A 94 -7.60 9.91 -1.45
CA ASP A 94 -7.10 10.09 -0.08
C ASP A 94 -5.60 9.76 -0.05
N ASP A 95 -4.77 10.75 0.26
CA ASP A 95 -3.31 10.59 0.28
C ASP A 95 -2.81 9.75 1.47
N GLU A 96 -3.57 9.67 2.58
CA GLU A 96 -3.23 8.77 3.69
C GLU A 96 -3.35 7.31 3.24
N LEU A 97 -4.48 6.95 2.63
CA LEU A 97 -4.68 5.61 2.05
C LEU A 97 -3.64 5.28 0.99
N ALA A 98 -3.34 6.23 0.10
CA ALA A 98 -2.33 6.04 -0.94
C ALA A 98 -0.93 5.76 -0.35
N SER A 99 -0.57 6.44 0.74
CA SER A 99 0.72 6.25 1.39
C SER A 99 0.86 4.87 2.04
N VAL A 100 -0.22 4.36 2.67
CA VAL A 100 -0.26 3.02 3.24
C VAL A 100 -0.23 1.96 2.13
N ALA A 101 -1.00 2.16 1.06
CA ALA A 101 -1.02 1.25 -0.09
C ALA A 101 0.34 1.19 -0.80
N GLN A 102 1.04 2.32 -0.95
CA GLN A 102 2.40 2.36 -1.50
C GLN A 102 3.36 1.54 -0.63
N LYS A 103 3.24 1.61 0.69
CA LYS A 103 4.06 0.83 1.62
C LYS A 103 3.81 -0.67 1.50
N LEU A 104 2.57 -1.08 1.28
CA LEU A 104 2.26 -2.48 0.96
C LEU A 104 2.91 -2.91 -0.36
N ALA A 105 2.77 -2.10 -1.42
CA ALA A 105 3.37 -2.42 -2.72
C ALA A 105 4.91 -2.56 -2.64
N GLU A 106 5.56 -1.77 -1.78
CA GLU A 106 7.00 -1.84 -1.53
C GLU A 106 7.45 -3.13 -0.82
N THR A 107 6.54 -3.92 -0.21
CA THR A 107 6.90 -5.22 0.35
C THR A 107 7.00 -6.31 -0.72
N CYS A 108 6.52 -6.04 -1.95
CA CYS A 108 6.49 -6.97 -3.07
C CYS A 108 5.82 -8.32 -2.74
N ASN A 109 4.93 -8.34 -1.76
CA ASN A 109 4.16 -9.53 -1.41
C ASN A 109 2.76 -9.38 -2.03
N TYR A 110 2.43 -10.26 -2.98
CA TYR A 110 1.10 -10.29 -3.57
C TYR A 110 0.10 -10.93 -2.59
N GLY A 111 -0.53 -10.09 -1.78
CA GLY A 111 -1.51 -10.53 -0.80
C GLY A 111 -1.95 -9.39 0.10
N HIS A 112 -3.12 -9.56 0.70
CA HIS A 112 -3.63 -8.57 1.64
C HIS A 112 -2.80 -8.53 2.92
N ASP A 113 -2.54 -7.32 3.41
CA ASP A 113 -2.07 -7.13 4.77
C ASP A 113 -3.19 -7.34 5.79
N CYS A 114 -2.82 -7.43 7.07
CA CYS A 114 -3.80 -7.63 8.13
C CYS A 114 -4.74 -6.42 8.27
N ASN A 115 -5.98 -6.63 8.73
CA ASN A 115 -6.96 -5.54 8.87
C ASN A 115 -6.48 -4.41 9.79
N ASN A 116 -5.78 -4.73 10.90
CA ASN A 116 -5.20 -3.73 11.79
C ASN A 116 -3.92 -3.08 11.23
N CYS A 117 -3.30 -3.68 10.22
CA CYS A 117 -2.05 -3.23 9.63
C CYS A 117 -2.26 -2.08 8.63
N ARG A 118 -3.48 -1.89 8.12
CA ARG A 118 -3.84 -0.84 7.14
C ARG A 118 -4.77 0.24 7.67
N ARG A 119 -4.93 0.34 9.00
CA ARG A 119 -5.90 1.26 9.61
C ARG A 119 -5.40 2.70 9.53
N VAL A 120 -6.31 3.58 9.15
CA VAL A 120 -6.11 5.03 9.22
C VAL A 120 -6.95 5.61 10.35
N LYS A 121 -6.74 6.89 10.66
CA LYS A 121 -7.42 7.55 11.78
C LYS A 121 -8.94 7.57 11.63
N ALA A 122 -9.40 7.83 10.41
CA ALA A 122 -10.77 8.26 10.17
C ALA A 122 -11.78 7.10 10.03
N PHE A 123 -11.39 5.95 9.49
CA PHE A 123 -12.32 4.87 9.13
C PHE A 123 -11.63 3.51 8.93
N SER A 124 -12.43 2.45 8.85
CA SER A 124 -11.99 1.11 8.45
C SER A 124 -11.65 1.05 6.96
N VAL A 125 -10.60 0.30 6.60
CA VAL A 125 -10.01 0.31 5.26
C VAL A 125 -10.15 -1.04 4.56
N GLY A 126 -10.83 -1.03 3.40
CA GLY A 126 -10.83 -2.15 2.45
C GLY A 126 -9.58 -2.13 1.56
N GLN A 127 -9.41 -3.17 0.73
CA GLN A 127 -8.24 -3.26 -0.15
C GLN A 127 -8.54 -4.14 -1.37
N ASN A 128 -8.13 -3.67 -2.54
CA ASN A 128 -8.02 -4.47 -3.76
C ASN A 128 -6.55 -4.52 -4.16
N ILE A 129 -6.12 -5.63 -4.76
CA ILE A 129 -4.73 -5.83 -5.23
C ILE A 129 -4.80 -6.35 -6.67
N GLY A 130 -3.94 -5.83 -7.53
CA GLY A 130 -3.75 -6.31 -8.89
C GLY A 130 -2.25 -6.41 -9.21
N ASN A 131 -1.88 -7.43 -9.97
CA ASN A 131 -0.55 -7.57 -10.55
C ASN A 131 -0.67 -7.97 -12.02
N VAL A 132 0.37 -7.66 -12.79
CA VAL A 132 0.56 -8.15 -14.16
C VAL A 132 1.98 -8.69 -14.26
N THR A 133 2.16 -9.71 -15.08
CA THR A 133 3.47 -10.20 -15.47
C THR A 133 3.74 -9.72 -16.88
N GLU A 134 4.75 -8.88 -17.04
CA GLU A 134 5.15 -8.30 -18.32
C GLU A 134 6.53 -8.82 -18.73
N TRP A 135 6.73 -8.97 -20.04
CA TRP A 135 7.98 -9.49 -20.64
C TRP A 135 9.03 -8.40 -20.84
N ALA A 136 8.61 -7.13 -20.79
CA ALA A 136 9.44 -5.94 -20.83
C ALA A 136 8.94 -4.96 -19.78
N ALA A 137 9.82 -4.13 -19.23
CA ALA A 137 9.41 -3.12 -18.27
C ALA A 137 8.58 -2.03 -18.97
N HIS A 138 7.27 -1.93 -18.68
CA HIS A 138 6.47 -0.79 -19.11
C HIS A 138 6.77 0.43 -18.23
N SER A 139 6.83 1.61 -18.86
CA SER A 139 7.13 2.86 -18.17
C SER A 139 5.96 3.38 -17.30
N ASN A 140 4.73 2.91 -17.57
CA ASN A 140 3.50 3.36 -16.93
C ASN A 140 2.54 2.19 -16.71
N ALA A 141 1.81 2.25 -15.59
CA ALA A 141 0.76 1.29 -15.28
C ALA A 141 -0.49 1.53 -16.16
N ASP A 142 -1.08 0.45 -16.67
CA ASP A 142 -2.40 0.49 -17.31
C ASP A 142 -3.51 0.38 -16.24
N TRP A 143 -3.95 1.52 -15.73
CA TRP A 143 -4.99 1.57 -14.69
C TRP A 143 -6.35 1.03 -15.17
N GLN A 144 -6.63 1.03 -16.48
CA GLN A 144 -7.89 0.54 -17.02
C GLN A 144 -7.96 -1.00 -16.98
N GLN A 145 -6.80 -1.67 -17.04
CA GLN A 145 -6.73 -3.12 -16.87
C GLN A 145 -7.12 -3.58 -15.46
N PHE A 146 -6.75 -2.80 -14.44
CA PHE A 146 -6.98 -3.14 -13.04
C PHE A 146 -8.34 -2.68 -12.50
N ILE A 147 -8.82 -1.52 -12.95
CA ILE A 147 -10.07 -0.93 -12.45
C ILE A 147 -11.19 -1.31 -13.41
N ARG A 148 -11.90 -2.40 -13.11
CA ARG A 148 -13.02 -2.91 -13.92
C ARG A 148 -14.05 -3.62 -13.04
N ILE A 149 -15.29 -3.72 -13.52
CA ILE A 149 -16.32 -4.60 -12.94
C ILE A 149 -16.07 -6.03 -13.46
N LEU A 150 -16.10 -7.01 -12.54
CA LEU A 150 -15.98 -8.44 -12.84
C LEU A 150 -17.34 -9.05 -13.20
#